data_AF-A0A200QBH2-F1
#
_entry.id   AF-A0A200QBH2-F1
#
_cell.length_a   1.000
_cell.length_b   1.000
_cell.length_c   1.000
_cell.angle_alpha   90.00
_cell.angle_beta   90.00
_cell.angle_gamma   90.00
#
_symmetry.space_group_name_H-M   'P 1'
#
loop_
_entity.id
_entity.type
_entity.pdbx_description
1 polymer ?
#
loop_
_entity_poly.entity_id
_entity_poly.type
_entity_poly.pdbx_seq_one_letter_code
_entity_poly.pdbx_strand_id
1 'polypeptide(L)'
;MVPLNVIRLISVVGILVGLWSESAVGQVPFPPYGPTVAERVTPSFFNGIINQAGAGCAGNNFYTRDAFLEATKSYIRFARRTHPAREIAAFFAHVTHETGRAN
;
A
#
# COMPACT_ATOMS: atom_id res chain seq x y z
N MET A 1 39.29 -21.35 8.17
CA MET A 1 39.28 -20.54 9.42
C MET A 1 39.41 -19.08 9.01
N VAL A 2 38.36 -18.28 9.20
CA VAL A 2 38.43 -16.83 8.91
C VAL A 2 39.11 -16.15 10.10
N PRO A 3 40.19 -15.35 9.91
CA PRO A 3 40.90 -14.73 11.01
C PRO A 3 39.98 -13.77 11.76
N LEU A 4 40.08 -13.76 13.10
CA LEU A 4 39.18 -13.04 14.01
C LEU A 4 39.03 -11.54 13.67
N ASN A 5 40.07 -10.94 13.09
CA ASN A 5 40.06 -9.55 12.62
C ASN A 5 39.13 -9.31 11.42
N VAL A 6 38.95 -10.30 10.54
CA VAL A 6 38.06 -10.21 9.38
C VAL A 6 36.59 -10.30 9.82
N ILE A 7 36.28 -11.14 10.82
CA ILE A 7 34.92 -11.25 11.39
C ILE A 7 34.51 -9.94 12.09
N ARG A 8 35.45 -9.31 12.81
CA ARG A 8 35.24 -7.99 13.43
C ARG A 8 35.00 -6.90 12.39
N LEU A 9 35.74 -6.90 11.29
CA LEU A 9 35.58 -5.92 10.21
C LEU A 9 34.19 -6.02 9.55
N ILE A 10 33.74 -7.25 9.24
CA ILE A 10 32.43 -7.48 8.62
C ILE A 10 31.29 -7.06 9.54
N SER A 11 31.41 -7.32 10.85
CA SER A 11 30.40 -6.89 11.83
C SER A 11 30.33 -5.37 11.97
N VAL A 12 31.47 -4.67 12.01
CA VAL A 12 31.52 -3.21 12.11
C VAL A 12 30.97 -2.56 10.83
N VAL A 13 31.30 -3.08 9.66
CA VAL A 13 30.77 -2.60 8.38
C VAL A 13 29.27 -2.85 8.28
N GLY A 14 28.78 -4.03 8.68
CA GLY A 14 27.34 -4.34 8.68
C GLY A 14 26.52 -3.44 9.61
N ILE A 15 27.04 -3.16 10.81
CA ILE A 15 26.39 -2.23 11.76
C ILE A 15 26.41 -0.80 11.21
N LEU A 16 27.53 -0.35 10.64
CA LEU A 16 27.61 0.98 10.03
C LEU A 16 26.62 1.11 8.86
N VAL A 17 26.58 0.17 7.91
CA VAL A 17 25.64 0.20 6.79
C VAL A 17 24.17 0.13 7.26
N GLY A 18 23.88 -0.66 8.29
CA GLY A 18 22.55 -0.72 8.90
C GLY A 18 22.12 0.58 9.58
N LEU A 19 23.07 1.35 10.13
CA LEU A 19 22.82 2.63 10.80
C LEU A 19 22.70 3.81 9.81
N TRP A 20 23.22 3.67 8.58
CA TRP A 20 23.00 4.62 7.47
C TRP A 20 21.78 4.31 6.61
N SER A 21 21.06 3.22 6.89
CA SER A 21 19.68 3.08 6.42
C SER A 21 18.78 3.98 7.26
N GLU A 22 18.91 5.30 7.05
CA GLU A 22 17.91 6.25 7.49
C GLU A 22 16.56 5.72 7.01
N SER A 23 15.77 5.29 7.98
CA SER A 23 14.36 5.00 7.79
C SER A 23 13.72 6.28 7.29
N ALA A 24 13.51 6.38 5.97
CA ALA A 24 12.65 7.39 5.35
C ALA A 24 11.16 7.14 5.69
N VAL A 25 10.86 6.79 6.95
CA VAL A 25 9.52 6.80 7.51
C VAL A 25 9.44 8.00 8.46
N GLY A 26 9.65 9.18 7.89
CA GLY A 26 9.58 10.46 8.60
C GLY A 26 9.11 11.53 7.64
N GLN A 27 7.79 11.74 7.61
CA GLN A 27 7.06 12.89 7.02
C GLN A 27 7.80 13.72 5.96
N VAL A 28 7.52 13.43 4.69
CA VAL A 28 7.60 14.47 3.66
C VAL A 28 6.61 15.58 4.01
N PRO A 29 7.03 16.86 4.08
CA PRO A 29 6.12 17.98 4.20
C PRO A 29 5.23 17.95 2.96
N PHE A 30 3.93 17.72 3.13
CA PHE A 30 3.01 17.60 2.01
C PHE A 30 3.00 18.91 1.21
N PRO A 31 3.51 18.94 -0.04
CA PRO A 31 2.97 19.91 -0.97
C PRO A 31 1.50 19.53 -1.22
N PRO A 32 0.61 20.48 -1.54
CA PRO A 32 -0.81 20.19 -1.77
C PRO A 32 -1.08 19.27 -2.98
N TYR A 33 -0.04 18.76 -3.64
CA TYR A 33 -0.09 17.97 -4.86
C TYR A 33 0.59 16.62 -4.65
N GLY A 34 -0.11 15.72 -3.96
CA GLY A 34 0.11 14.27 -4.12
C GLY A 34 -0.91 13.70 -5.10
N PRO A 35 -0.67 12.52 -5.68
CA PRO A 35 -1.62 11.90 -6.60
C PRO A 35 -3.00 11.75 -5.94
N THR A 36 -4.04 12.03 -6.69
CA THR A 36 -5.44 11.86 -6.30
C THR A 36 -5.76 10.39 -6.01
N VAL A 37 -6.92 10.15 -5.38
CA VAL A 37 -7.42 8.78 -5.17
C VAL A 37 -7.56 8.05 -6.52
N ALA A 38 -8.02 8.74 -7.56
CA ALA A 38 -8.16 8.18 -8.91
C ALA A 38 -6.82 7.78 -9.53
N GLU A 39 -5.76 8.59 -9.31
CA GLU A 39 -4.40 8.28 -9.80
C GLU A 39 -3.75 7.13 -9.02
N ARG A 40 -4.08 6.94 -7.75
CA ARG A 40 -3.58 5.82 -6.95
C ARG A 40 -4.34 4.52 -7.21
N VAL A 41 -5.66 4.58 -7.27
CA VAL A 41 -6.53 3.43 -7.56
C VAL A 41 -6.70 3.37 -9.06
N THR A 42 -5.67 2.88 -9.76
CA THR A 42 -5.72 2.70 -11.22
C THR A 42 -6.67 1.55 -11.59
N PRO A 43 -7.11 1.45 -12.86
CA PRO A 43 -7.88 0.29 -13.31
C PRO A 43 -7.14 -1.03 -13.08
N SER A 44 -5.83 -1.09 -13.33
CA SER A 44 -5.04 -2.30 -13.10
C SER A 44 -4.93 -2.66 -11.63
N PHE A 45 -4.76 -1.68 -10.73
CA PHE A 45 -4.75 -1.89 -9.28
C PHE A 45 -6.10 -2.45 -8.80
N PHE A 46 -7.21 -1.81 -9.21
CA PHE A 46 -8.55 -2.23 -8.80
C PHE A 46 -8.88 -3.63 -9.33
N ASN A 47 -8.62 -3.89 -10.62
CA ASN A 47 -8.84 -5.20 -11.21
C ASN A 47 -7.93 -6.27 -10.59
N GLY A 48 -6.72 -5.92 -10.17
CA GLY A 48 -5.83 -6.81 -9.43
C GLY A 48 -6.41 -7.30 -8.11
N ILE A 49 -7.27 -6.52 -7.46
CA ILE A 49 -8.01 -6.91 -6.25
C ILE A 49 -9.21 -7.79 -6.62
N ILE A 50 -10.05 -7.35 -7.56
CA ILE A 50 -11.28 -8.08 -7.92
C ILE A 50 -10.97 -9.44 -8.53
N ASN A 51 -9.92 -9.56 -9.34
CA ASN A 51 -9.51 -10.82 -9.97
C ASN A 51 -9.00 -11.88 -8.98
N GLN A 52 -8.87 -11.54 -7.68
CA GLN A 52 -8.60 -12.51 -6.63
C GLN A 52 -9.85 -13.30 -6.22
N ALA A 53 -11.04 -12.88 -6.65
CA ALA A 53 -12.26 -13.61 -6.40
C ALA A 53 -12.41 -14.78 -7.40
N GLY A 54 -12.83 -15.94 -6.90
CA GLY A 54 -13.13 -17.11 -7.72
C GLY A 54 -14.18 -16.89 -8.80
N ALA A 55 -14.13 -17.74 -9.83
CA ALA A 55 -15.03 -17.76 -10.98
C ALA A 55 -16.45 -18.18 -10.55
N GLY A 56 -17.23 -17.24 -10.02
CA GLY A 56 -18.55 -17.49 -9.45
C GLY A 56 -18.91 -16.59 -8.26
N CYS A 57 -17.98 -15.74 -7.81
CA CYS A 57 -18.28 -14.78 -6.76
C CYS A 57 -19.40 -13.82 -7.18
N ALA A 58 -20.42 -13.67 -6.33
CA ALA A 58 -21.48 -12.67 -6.53
C ALA A 58 -20.93 -11.23 -6.56
N GLY A 59 -19.77 -11.00 -5.94
CA GLY A 59 -19.07 -9.71 -5.97
C GLY A 59 -18.44 -9.37 -7.32
N ASN A 60 -18.29 -10.34 -8.24
CA ASN A 60 -17.78 -10.09 -9.58
C ASN A 60 -18.75 -9.18 -10.34
N ASN A 61 -18.23 -8.14 -10.99
CA ASN A 61 -18.99 -7.09 -11.69
C ASN A 61 -19.90 -6.21 -10.80
N PHE A 62 -20.09 -6.54 -9.53
CA PHE A 62 -20.82 -5.69 -8.58
C PHE A 62 -19.94 -4.53 -8.08
N TYR A 63 -18.70 -4.82 -7.68
CA TYR A 63 -17.75 -3.79 -7.27
C TYR A 63 -17.03 -3.20 -8.49
N THR A 64 -17.29 -1.93 -8.81
CA THR A 64 -16.64 -1.21 -9.91
C THR A 64 -15.77 -0.07 -9.40
N ARG A 65 -14.67 0.19 -10.12
CA ARG A 65 -13.76 1.29 -9.81
C ARG A 65 -14.48 2.63 -9.83
N ASP A 66 -15.36 2.84 -10.81
CA ASP A 66 -16.07 4.10 -10.98
C ASP A 66 -17.05 4.35 -9.83
N ALA A 67 -17.77 3.32 -9.37
CA ALA A 67 -18.62 3.44 -8.18
C ALA A 67 -17.80 3.77 -6.92
N PHE A 68 -16.62 3.16 -6.77
CA PHE A 68 -15.70 3.49 -5.68
C PHE A 68 -15.25 4.96 -5.76
N LEU A 69 -14.81 5.44 -6.94
CA LEU A 69 -14.37 6.82 -7.10
C LEU A 69 -15.52 7.83 -6.89
N GLU A 70 -16.73 7.50 -7.35
CA GLU A 70 -17.92 8.30 -7.07
C GLU A 70 -18.18 8.42 -5.57
N ALA A 71 -18.13 7.30 -4.84
CA ALA A 71 -18.31 7.30 -3.39
C ALA A 71 -17.27 8.18 -2.67
N THR A 72 -16.01 8.17 -3.12
CA THR A 72 -14.95 8.98 -2.49
C THR A 72 -15.17 10.48 -2.60
N LYS A 73 -15.98 10.96 -3.56
CA LYS A 73 -16.34 12.39 -3.68
C LYS A 73 -17.13 12.87 -2.45
N SER A 74 -17.92 11.99 -1.84
CA SER A 74 -18.66 12.28 -0.60
C SER A 74 -17.77 12.29 0.64
N TYR A 75 -16.61 11.64 0.60
CA TYR A 75 -15.67 11.53 1.72
C TYR A 75 -14.41 12.34 1.45
N ILE A 76 -14.56 13.66 1.45
CA ILE A 76 -13.50 14.60 1.07
C ILE A 76 -12.23 14.51 1.92
N ARG A 77 -12.17 13.74 3.01
CA ARG A 77 -10.95 13.57 3.82
C ARG A 77 -10.21 12.26 3.52
N PHE A 78 -10.86 11.33 2.83
CA PHE A 78 -10.30 10.03 2.50
C PHE A 78 -9.05 10.19 1.64
N ALA A 79 -7.95 9.57 2.06
CA ALA A 79 -6.68 9.49 1.34
C ALA A 79 -6.09 10.86 0.91
N ARG A 80 -6.25 11.89 1.75
CA ARG A 80 -5.69 13.24 1.55
C ARG A 80 -4.60 13.66 2.55
N ARG A 81 -4.34 12.85 3.60
CA ARG A 81 -3.43 13.20 4.70
C ARG A 81 -2.11 12.45 4.62
N THR A 82 -1.45 12.28 5.76
CA THR A 82 -0.05 11.89 5.93
C THR A 82 0.35 10.57 5.30
N HIS A 83 -0.57 9.60 5.14
CA HIS A 83 -0.26 8.28 4.56
C HIS A 83 -1.40 7.75 3.69
N PRO A 84 -1.68 8.39 2.55
CA PRO A 84 -2.92 8.13 1.85
C PRO A 84 -2.89 6.81 1.06
N ALA A 85 -1.68 6.33 0.68
CA ALA A 85 -1.50 4.98 0.17
C ALA A 85 -1.79 3.91 1.24
N ARG A 86 -1.40 4.16 2.50
CA ARG A 86 -1.69 3.23 3.62
C ARG A 86 -3.17 3.20 3.95
N GLU A 87 -3.85 4.34 3.89
CA GLU A 87 -5.30 4.43 4.10
C GLU A 87 -6.09 3.65 3.02
N ILE A 88 -5.71 3.80 1.74
CA ILE A 88 -6.31 3.03 0.64
C ILE A 88 -6.07 1.53 0.81
N ALA A 89 -4.85 1.13 1.16
CA ALA A 89 -4.52 -0.27 1.40
C ALA A 89 -5.32 -0.87 2.57
N ALA A 90 -5.43 -0.14 3.69
CA ALA A 90 -6.20 -0.58 4.85
C ALA A 90 -7.70 -0.72 4.53
N PHE A 91 -8.25 0.21 3.74
CA PHE A 91 -9.63 0.15 3.27
C PHE A 91 -9.89 -1.12 2.47
N PHE A 92 -9.10 -1.38 1.41
CA PHE A 92 -9.30 -2.57 0.58
C PHE A 92 -8.99 -3.87 1.34
N ALA A 93 -8.05 -3.88 2.28
CA ALA A 93 -7.80 -5.03 3.14
C ALA A 93 -9.03 -5.39 3.99
N HIS A 94 -9.70 -4.40 4.61
CA HIS A 94 -10.95 -4.63 5.33
C HIS A 94 -12.07 -5.07 4.39
N VAL A 95 -12.32 -4.34 3.31
CA VAL A 95 -13.41 -4.68 2.37
C VAL A 95 -13.26 -6.11 1.87
N THR A 96 -12.07 -6.51 1.44
CA THR A 96 -11.83 -7.88 0.94
C THR A 96 -11.92 -8.96 2.02
N HIS A 97 -11.64 -8.63 3.29
CA HIS A 97 -11.87 -9.54 4.40
C HIS A 97 -13.37 -9.76 4.63
N GLU A 98 -14.14 -8.67 4.70
CA GLU A 98 -15.58 -8.70 4.98
C GLU A 98 -16.41 -9.28 3.83
N THR A 99 -16.01 -9.06 2.58
CA THR A 99 -16.75 -9.55 1.41
C THR A 99 -16.33 -10.96 0.98
N GLY A 100 -15.36 -11.55 1.70
CA GLY A 100 -14.78 -12.85 1.40
C GLY A 100 -13.90 -12.84 0.13
N ARG A 101 -12.90 -13.72 0.12
CA ARG A 101 -12.30 -14.21 -1.13
C ARG A 101 -13.18 -15.39 -1.56
N ALA A 102 -13.79 -15.31 -2.74
CA ALA A 102 -14.43 -16.50 -3.29
C ALA A 102 -13.35 -17.54 -3.56
N ASN A 103 -13.40 -18.64 -2.81
CA ASN A 103 -12.55 -19.81 -3.00
C ASN A 103 -12.93 -20.54 -4.29
#